data_AF-A0A9J7BWG2-F1
#
_entry.id   AF-A0A9J7BWG2-F1
#
_cell.length_a   1.000
_cell.length_b   1.000
_cell.length_c   1.000
_cell.angle_alpha   90.00
_cell.angle_beta   90.00
_cell.angle_gamma   90.00
#
_symmetry.space_group_name_H-M   'P 1'
#
loop_
_entity.id
_entity.type
_entity.pdbx_description
1 polymer ?
#
loop_
_entity_poly.entity_id
_entity_poly.type
_entity_poly.pdbx_seq_one_letter_code
_entity_poly.pdbx_strand_id
1 'polypeptide(L)'
;MVVLAIIMILAVVAVPAYQAAIRQAREAVLREDLHTIRVAIDSYTADKQKAPQSLDDLVQEGYLKAIPEDPMTHSKETWVTDQGTDLHSTDQTDPGIDNVHSGSQDQGTDGQPYSAW
;
A
#
# COMPACT_ATOMS: atom_id res chain seq x y z
N MET A 1 33.26 1.01 34.96
CA MET A 1 31.79 0.83 35.05
C MET A 1 30.99 1.94 34.34
N VAL A 2 31.56 3.13 34.11
CA VAL A 2 30.84 4.26 33.45
C VAL A 2 30.52 4.00 31.97
N VAL A 3 31.40 3.31 31.23
CA VAL A 3 31.22 3.04 29.79
C VAL A 3 29.97 2.22 29.51
N LEU A 4 29.74 1.14 30.27
CA LEU A 4 28.54 0.29 30.11
C LEU A 4 27.26 1.08 30.42
N ALA A 5 27.29 1.98 31.42
CA ALA A 5 26.15 2.83 31.75
C ALA A 5 25.80 3.81 30.61
N ILE A 6 26.81 4.44 29.99
CA ILE A 6 26.61 5.33 28.83
C ILE A 6 26.05 4.55 27.64
N ILE A 7 26.57 3.36 27.35
CA ILE A 7 26.08 2.50 26.25
C ILE A 7 24.61 2.12 26.48
N MET A 8 24.22 1.74 27.70
CA MET A 8 22.82 1.42 28.00
C MET A 8 21.89 2.62 27.80
N ILE A 9 22.29 3.81 28.26
CA ILE A 9 21.48 5.03 28.08
C ILE A 9 21.32 5.36 26.59
N LEU A 10 22.40 5.27 25.81
CA LEU A 10 22.35 5.51 24.38
C LEU A 10 21.46 4.49 23.65
N ALA A 11 21.53 3.21 24.02
CA ALA A 11 20.71 2.17 23.42
C ALA A 11 19.21 2.42 23.67
N VAL A 12 18.82 2.85 24.88
CA VAL A 12 17.42 3.14 25.23
C VAL A 12 16.83 4.26 24.36
N VAL A 13 17.62 5.27 24.00
CA VAL A 13 17.15 6.38 23.16
C VAL A 13 17.22 6.03 21.66
N ALA A 14 18.26 5.32 21.24
CA ALA A 14 18.51 5.05 19.82
C ALA A 14 17.51 4.04 19.21
N VAL A 15 17.15 2.98 19.94
CA VAL A 15 16.27 1.91 19.45
C VAL A 15 14.87 2.42 19.04
N PRO A 16 14.11 3.15 19.88
CA PRO A 16 12.78 3.61 19.50
C PRO A 16 12.82 4.63 18.34
N ALA A 17 13.83 5.50 18.30
CA ALA A 17 14.00 6.46 17.21
C ALA A 17 14.25 5.75 15.86
N TYR A 18 15.07 4.70 15.86
CA TYR A 18 15.32 3.90 14.66
C TYR A 18 14.08 3.17 14.16
N GLN A 19 13.29 2.57 15.06
CA GLN A 19 12.03 1.91 14.69
C GLN A 19 11.01 2.88 14.09
N ALA A 20 10.91 4.10 14.64
CA ALA A 20 10.05 5.14 14.09
C ALA A 20 10.47 5.54 12.67
N ALA A 21 11.77 5.71 12.44
CA ALA A 21 12.30 6.03 11.11
C ALA A 21 12.02 4.93 10.08
N ILE A 22 12.19 3.65 10.45
CA ILE A 22 11.83 2.52 9.58
C ILE A 22 10.33 2.50 9.29
N ARG A 23 9.49 2.73 10.30
CA ARG A 23 8.03 2.76 10.11
C ARG A 23 7.64 3.86 9.12
N GLN A 24 8.14 5.08 9.30
CA GLN A 24 7.87 6.19 8.39
C GLN A 24 8.35 5.90 6.95
N ALA A 25 9.50 5.25 6.79
CA ALA A 25 9.97 4.83 5.47
C ALA A 25 9.03 3.81 4.82
N ARG A 26 8.56 2.81 5.58
CA ARG A 26 7.57 1.83 5.09
C ARG A 26 6.24 2.48 4.72
N GLU A 27 5.78 3.44 5.52
CA GLU A 27 4.56 4.19 5.25
C GLU A 27 4.65 5.02 3.97
N ALA A 28 5.82 5.63 3.71
CA ALA A 28 6.05 6.37 2.48
C ALA A 28 6.02 5.46 1.25
N VAL A 29 6.63 4.27 1.35
CA VAL A 29 6.58 3.25 0.29
C VAL A 29 5.15 2.75 0.09
N LEU A 30 4.41 2.47 1.17
CA LEU A 30 3.02 2.02 1.09
C LEU A 30 2.15 3.00 0.31
N ARG A 31 2.26 4.30 0.61
CA ARG A 31 1.48 5.33 -0.08
C ARG A 31 1.83 5.42 -1.57
N GLU A 32 3.11 5.31 -1.91
CA GLU A 32 3.56 5.31 -3.31
C GLU A 32 3.07 4.07 -4.06
N ASP A 33 3.14 2.89 -3.44
CA ASP A 33 2.66 1.64 -4.03
C ASP A 33 1.14 1.67 -4.26
N LEU A 34 0.38 2.13 -3.25
CA LEU A 34 -1.08 2.33 -3.38
C LEU A 34 -1.42 3.31 -4.49
N HIS A 35 -0.71 4.44 -4.55
CA HIS A 35 -0.91 5.42 -5.62
C HIS A 35 -0.63 4.81 -7.00
N THR A 36 0.47 4.07 -7.12
CA THR A 36 0.87 3.42 -8.38
C THR A 36 -0.17 2.40 -8.84
N ILE A 37 -0.68 1.55 -7.95
CA ILE A 37 -1.71 0.56 -8.30
C ILE A 37 -3.02 1.26 -8.69
N ARG A 38 -3.47 2.27 -7.92
CA ARG A 38 -4.70 3.02 -8.21
C ARG A 38 -4.63 3.71 -9.58
N VAL A 39 -3.51 4.37 -9.89
CA VAL A 39 -3.29 4.99 -11.21
C VAL A 39 -3.33 3.95 -12.34
N ALA A 40 -2.81 2.74 -12.11
CA ALA A 40 -2.88 1.66 -13.08
C ALA A 40 -4.32 1.15 -13.27
N ILE A 41 -5.12 1.05 -12.21
CA ILE A 41 -6.55 0.73 -12.27
C ILE A 41 -7.31 1.79 -13.08
N ASP A 42 -7.07 3.06 -12.79
CA ASP A 42 -7.69 4.19 -13.49
C ASP A 42 -7.34 4.17 -14.99
N SER A 43 -6.06 3.95 -15.31
CA SER A 43 -5.58 3.86 -16.70
C SER A 43 -6.20 2.69 -17.45
N TYR A 44 -6.27 1.50 -16.81
CA TYR A 44 -6.95 0.33 -17.36
C TYR A 44 -8.42 0.63 -17.66
N THR A 45 -9.11 1.25 -16.70
CA THR A 45 -10.53 1.57 -16.83
C THR A 45 -10.79 2.61 -17.91
N ALA A 46 -9.91 3.60 -18.05
CA ALA A 46 -10.00 4.62 -19.10
C ALA A 46 -9.80 4.03 -20.51
N ASP A 47 -8.85 3.13 -20.67
CA ASP A 47 -8.49 2.56 -21.97
C ASP A 47 -9.44 1.43 -22.41
N LYS A 48 -9.90 0.60 -21.48
CA LYS A 48 -10.75 -0.57 -21.75
C LYS A 48 -12.23 -0.32 -21.50
N GLN A 49 -12.59 0.83 -20.93
CA GLN A 49 -13.96 1.17 -20.49
C GLN A 49 -14.56 0.10 -19.54
N LYS A 50 -13.69 -0.60 -18.81
CA LYS A 50 -14.02 -1.69 -17.89
C LYS A 50 -12.99 -1.72 -16.77
N ALA A 51 -13.43 -1.93 -15.54
CA ALA A 51 -12.52 -2.10 -14.41
C ALA A 51 -11.91 -3.52 -14.39
N PRO A 52 -10.65 -3.65 -13.93
CA PRO A 52 -10.01 -4.96 -13.78
C PRO A 52 -10.75 -5.81 -12.75
N GLN A 53 -10.73 -7.13 -12.91
CA GLN A 53 -11.33 -8.07 -11.96
C GLN A 53 -10.32 -8.58 -10.94
N SER A 54 -9.03 -8.50 -11.28
CA SER A 54 -7.91 -8.83 -10.41
C SER A 54 -6.73 -7.89 -10.63
N LEU A 55 -5.83 -7.80 -9.65
CA LEU A 55 -4.57 -7.07 -9.83
C LEU A 55 -3.65 -7.73 -10.87
N ASP A 56 -3.82 -9.04 -11.11
CA ASP A 56 -3.08 -9.76 -12.15
C ASP A 56 -3.43 -9.27 -13.57
N ASP A 57 -4.67 -8.83 -13.79
CA ASP A 57 -5.11 -8.25 -15.08
C ASP A 57 -4.26 -7.03 -15.45
N LEU A 58 -3.88 -6.21 -14.45
CA LEU A 58 -3.04 -5.03 -14.64
C LEU A 58 -1.62 -5.42 -15.06
N VAL A 59 -1.10 -6.54 -14.57
CA VAL A 59 0.23 -7.05 -14.95
C VAL A 59 0.19 -7.65 -16.33
N GLN A 60 -0.82 -8.47 -16.62
CA GLN A 60 -0.96 -9.17 -17.89
C GLN A 60 -1.16 -8.20 -19.06
N GLU A 61 -1.94 -7.13 -18.86
CA GLU A 61 -2.18 -6.11 -19.88
C GLU A 61 -1.08 -5.01 -19.89
N GLY A 62 -0.10 -5.08 -18.98
CA GLY A 62 1.10 -4.24 -19.00
C GLY A 62 0.96 -2.86 -18.36
N TYR A 63 -0.13 -2.60 -17.62
CA TYR A 63 -0.27 -1.37 -16.82
C TYR A 63 0.63 -1.38 -15.58
N LEU A 64 0.89 -2.57 -15.02
CA LEU A 64 1.87 -2.79 -13.97
C LEU A 64 2.98 -3.71 -14.47
N LYS A 65 4.23 -3.44 -14.10
CA LYS A 65 5.34 -4.37 -14.40
C LYS A 65 5.28 -5.64 -13.55
N ALA A 66 4.92 -5.48 -12.29
CA ALA A 66 4.72 -6.54 -11.30
C ALA A 66 3.99 -5.93 -10.10
N ILE A 67 3.20 -6.74 -9.39
CA ILE A 67 2.53 -6.32 -8.15
C ILE A 67 3.61 -6.00 -7.09
N PRO A 68 3.61 -4.78 -6.51
CA PRO A 68 4.54 -4.43 -5.45
C PRO A 68 4.25 -5.23 -4.19
N GLU A 69 5.27 -5.42 -3.36
CA GLU A 69 5.13 -6.12 -2.07
C GLU A 69 4.64 -5.12 -1.02
N ASP A 70 3.57 -5.46 -0.30
CA ASP A 70 3.06 -4.61 0.77
C ASP A 70 4.13 -4.47 1.86
N PRO A 71 4.66 -3.25 2.10
CA PRO A 71 5.77 -3.05 3.04
C PRO A 71 5.37 -3.28 4.51
N MET A 72 4.06 -3.38 4.82
CA MET A 72 3.58 -3.66 6.17
C MET A 72 3.52 -5.17 6.45
N THR A 73 2.98 -5.94 5.51
CA THR A 73 2.81 -7.40 5.66
C THR A 73 3.98 -8.20 5.07
N HIS A 74 4.84 -7.56 4.26
CA HIS A 74 5.92 -8.18 3.49
C HIS A 74 5.41 -9.28 2.56
N SER A 75 4.29 -9.01 1.87
CA SER A 75 3.67 -9.94 0.93
C SER A 75 2.99 -9.21 -0.23
N LYS A 76 2.97 -9.84 -1.39
CA LYS A 76 2.24 -9.36 -2.58
C LYS A 76 0.79 -9.83 -2.61
N GLU A 77 0.45 -10.80 -1.76
CA GLU A 77 -0.86 -11.47 -1.76
C GLU A 77 -1.84 -10.87 -0.74
N THR A 78 -1.37 -9.94 0.09
CA THR A 78 -2.17 -9.35 1.17
C THR A 78 -2.88 -8.07 0.77
N TRP A 79 -2.72 -7.60 -0.47
CA TRP A 79 -3.49 -6.48 -0.98
C TRP A 79 -4.97 -6.85 -0.98
N VAL A 80 -5.78 -5.98 -0.38
CA VAL A 80 -7.23 -6.13 -0.38
C VAL A 80 -7.79 -5.18 -1.41
N THR A 81 -8.61 -5.71 -2.30
CA THR A 81 -9.23 -4.97 -3.39
C THR A 81 -10.67 -4.70 -3.05
N ASP A 82 -11.08 -3.44 -3.13
CA ASP A 82 -12.47 -3.05 -3.03
C ASP A 82 -13.08 -3.00 -4.43
N GLN A 83 -14.38 -3.28 -4.50
CA GLN A 83 -15.17 -3.12 -5.71
C GLN A 83 -16.14 -1.97 -5.53
N GLY A 84 -15.91 -0.89 -6.25
CA GLY A 84 -16.82 0.23 -6.35
C GLY A 84 -18.09 -0.18 -7.07
N THR A 85 -19.24 0.06 -6.44
CA THR A 85 -20.53 0.07 -7.13
C THR A 85 -20.73 1.34 -7.96
N ASP A 86 -19.89 2.35 -7.72
CA ASP A 86 -19.94 3.62 -8.41
C ASP A 86 -19.16 3.50 -9.72
N LEU A 87 -19.86 3.68 -10.84
CA LEU A 87 -19.22 3.74 -12.15
C LEU A 87 -18.48 5.08 -12.23
N HIS A 88 -17.15 5.06 -12.08
CA HIS A 88 -16.30 6.25 -12.11
C HIS A 88 -16.29 6.94 -13.48
N SER A 89 -16.70 6.23 -14.54
CA SER A 89 -16.85 6.74 -15.89
C SER A 89 -18.24 6.44 -16.45
N THR A 90 -18.82 7.38 -17.20
CA THR A 90 -20.08 7.20 -17.93
C THR A 90 -20.02 6.06 -18.96
N ASP A 91 -18.80 5.67 -19.35
CA ASP A 91 -18.55 4.60 -20.32
C ASP A 91 -18.28 3.24 -19.67
N GLN A 92 -18.17 3.18 -18.34
CA GLN A 92 -17.88 1.94 -17.65
C GLN A 92 -19.10 1.02 -17.71
N THR A 93 -18.95 -0.11 -18.40
CA THR A 93 -20.06 -1.04 -18.66
C THR A 93 -20.17 -2.16 -17.62
N ASP A 94 -19.07 -2.48 -16.93
CA ASP A 94 -19.00 -3.54 -15.93
C ASP A 94 -18.37 -3.04 -14.60
N PRO A 95 -18.91 -3.45 -13.44
CA PRO A 95 -18.28 -3.21 -12.15
C PRO A 95 -16.98 -4.01 -12.00
N GLY A 96 -16.04 -3.48 -11.23
CA GLY A 96 -14.75 -4.11 -10.97
C GLY A 96 -13.99 -3.42 -9.85
N ILE A 97 -12.70 -3.71 -9.74
CA ILE A 97 -11.85 -3.11 -8.72
C ILE A 97 -11.67 -1.63 -9.02
N ASP A 98 -11.99 -0.78 -8.05
CA ASP A 98 -11.79 0.68 -8.08
C ASP A 98 -10.68 1.11 -7.11
N ASN A 99 -10.58 0.41 -5.98
CA ASN A 99 -9.66 0.74 -4.92
C ASN A 99 -8.90 -0.50 -4.41
N VAL A 100 -7.73 -0.25 -3.84
CA VAL A 100 -6.87 -1.24 -3.19
C VAL A 100 -6.34 -0.64 -1.89
N HIS A 101 -6.19 -1.45 -0.86
CA HIS A 101 -5.57 -1.06 0.40
C HIS A 101 -4.74 -2.21 0.99
N SER A 102 -3.88 -1.89 1.96
CA SER A 102 -3.08 -2.91 2.66
C SER A 102 -3.98 -3.85 3.45
N GLY A 103 -3.59 -5.12 3.54
CA GLY A 103 -4.22 -6.12 4.41
C GLY A 103 -3.72 -6.08 5.86
N SER A 104 -2.84 -5.13 6.19
CA SER A 104 -2.34 -4.96 7.56
C SER A 104 -3.43 -4.47 8.51
N GLN A 105 -3.48 -5.06 9.70
CA GLN A 105 -4.36 -4.63 10.80
C GLN A 105 -3.69 -3.55 11.69
N ASP A 106 -2.44 -3.18 11.37
CA ASP A 106 -1.72 -2.16 12.10
C ASP A 106 -2.24 -0.75 11.79
N GLN A 107 -1.95 0.16 12.72
CA GLN A 107 -2.22 1.58 12.57
C GLN A 107 -0.98 2.33 12.11
N GLY A 108 -1.19 3.25 11.16
CA GLY A 108 -0.21 4.20 10.71
C GLY A 108 0.15 5.22 11.78
N THR A 109 1.22 5.95 11.54
CA THR A 109 1.71 7.01 12.43
C THR A 109 0.71 8.19 12.53
N ASP A 110 -0.24 8.30 11.60
CA ASP A 110 -1.35 9.24 11.60
C ASP A 110 -2.58 8.78 12.44
N GLY A 111 -2.52 7.57 13.01
CA GLY A 111 -3.59 6.99 13.81
C GLY A 111 -4.71 6.34 13.00
N GLN A 112 -4.65 6.38 11.67
CA GLN A 112 -5.57 5.65 10.80
C GLN A 112 -5.03 4.21 10.55
N PRO A 113 -5.91 3.20 10.44
CA PRO A 113 -5.48 1.87 10.03
C PRO A 113 -4.99 1.88 8.58
N TYR A 114 -4.00 1.05 8.25
CA TYR A 114 -3.50 0.96 6.87
C TYR A 114 -4.55 0.48 5.86
N SER A 115 -5.62 -0.17 6.32
CA SER A 115 -6.77 -0.54 5.50
C SER A 115 -7.64 0.65 5.09
N ALA A 116 -7.49 1.82 5.72
CA ALA A 116 -8.25 3.03 5.40
C ALA A 116 -7.44 4.03 4.55
N TRP A 117 -6.23 3.66 4.13
CA TRP A 117 -5.36 4.46 3.28
C TRP A 117 -5.62 4.20 1.81
#